data_AF-A0A6P1MA29-F1
#
_entry.id   AF-A0A6P1MA29-F1
#
_cell.length_a   1.000
_cell.length_b   1.000
_cell.length_c   1.000
_cell.angle_alpha   90.00
_cell.angle_beta   90.00
_cell.angle_gamma   90.00
#
_symmetry.space_group_name_H-M   'P 1'
#
loop_
_entity.id
_entity.type
_entity.pdbx_description
1 polymer ?
#
loop_
_entity_poly.entity_id
_entity_poly.type
_entity_poly.pdbx_seq_one_letter_code
_entity_poly.pdbx_strand_id
1 'polypeptide(L)'
;MDNTDQLGFDFLSVPADGLEMPHDPQERGYQFFVKDREDAMARLKKRFNVMLNEPVRLKLFGWDQEFTGKLKLNTLLIPESKKDDVPLRLGRVKFDLRDIEYCFCTE
;
A
#
# COMPACT_ATOMS: atom_id res chain seq x y z
N MET A 1 15.37 51.73 19.88
CA MET A 1 13.96 51.60 20.30
C MET A 1 13.27 50.81 19.20
N ASP A 2 13.21 49.49 19.32
CA ASP A 2 12.15 48.74 20.05
C ASP A 2 10.78 49.03 19.43
N ASN A 3 9.93 48.08 19.08
CA ASN A 3 9.95 46.63 19.19
C ASN A 3 8.78 46.16 18.31
N THR A 4 9.02 45.18 17.45
CA THR A 4 8.11 44.10 17.05
C THR A 4 6.59 44.34 17.19
N ASP A 5 5.92 44.54 16.05
CA ASP A 5 4.48 44.26 15.88
C ASP A 5 4.26 42.75 16.11
N GLN A 6 4.20 42.37 17.39
CA GLN A 6 3.73 41.06 17.82
C GLN A 6 2.21 41.06 17.69
N LEU A 7 1.71 40.30 16.70
CA LEU A 7 0.35 39.81 16.70
C LEU A 7 0.11 39.05 18.02
N GLY A 8 -0.61 39.69 18.94
CA GLY A 8 -1.04 39.09 20.19
C GLY A 8 -1.98 37.92 19.89
N PHE A 9 -1.46 36.70 20.00
CA PHE A 9 -2.30 35.51 20.11
C PHE A 9 -2.77 35.39 21.55
N ASP A 10 -4.03 35.75 21.80
CA ASP A 10 -4.71 35.49 23.06
C ASP A 10 -4.83 33.97 23.30
N PHE A 11 -3.91 33.41 24.07
CA PHE A 11 -3.90 32.01 24.51
C PHE A 11 -4.93 31.69 25.63
N LEU A 12 -5.97 32.49 25.83
CA LEU A 12 -6.79 32.41 27.06
C LEU A 12 -8.31 32.28 26.83
N SER A 13 -8.75 31.55 25.80
CA SER A 13 -10.18 31.20 25.68
C SER A 13 -10.43 29.81 25.09
N VAL A 14 -9.64 28.80 25.49
CA VAL A 14 -10.03 27.40 25.29
C VAL A 14 -10.63 26.90 26.61
N PRO A 15 -11.94 26.57 26.64
CA PRO A 15 -12.57 25.99 27.82
C PRO A 15 -11.89 24.66 28.17
N ALA A 16 -11.68 24.44 29.46
CA ALA A 16 -11.06 23.26 30.07
C ALA A 16 -11.99 22.03 30.01
N ASP A 17 -12.46 21.67 28.82
CA ASP A 17 -13.22 20.45 28.58
C ASP A 17 -12.52 19.64 27.48
N GLY A 18 -11.79 18.62 27.93
CA GLY A 18 -11.36 17.45 27.15
C GLY A 18 -10.92 17.73 25.72
N LEU A 19 -9.76 18.35 25.53
CA LEU A 19 -8.94 18.13 24.34
C LEU A 19 -8.60 16.62 24.29
N GLU A 20 -9.49 15.80 23.74
CA GLU A 20 -9.09 14.51 23.19
C GLU A 20 -8.02 14.84 22.15
N MET A 21 -6.78 14.48 22.47
CA MET A 21 -5.65 14.63 21.55
C MET A 21 -6.08 14.09 20.18
N PRO A 22 -5.85 14.84 19.08
CA PRO A 22 -6.21 14.37 17.76
C PRO A 22 -5.52 13.03 17.50
N HIS A 23 -6.32 11.96 17.40
CA HIS A 23 -5.88 10.60 17.10
C HIS A 23 -4.96 10.63 15.87
N ASP A 24 -3.73 10.17 16.05
CA ASP A 24 -2.60 10.37 15.16
C ASP A 24 -3.00 10.13 13.68
N PRO A 25 -2.91 11.14 12.79
CA PRO A 25 -3.22 10.95 11.37
C PRO A 25 -2.33 9.88 10.71
N GLN A 26 -1.19 9.57 11.32
CA GLN A 26 -0.30 8.48 10.94
C GLN A 26 -0.93 7.08 11.17
N GLU A 27 -1.72 6.88 12.24
CA GLU A 27 -2.39 5.62 12.51
C GLU A 27 -3.49 5.32 11.48
N ARG A 28 -4.28 6.34 11.10
CA ARG A 28 -5.30 6.15 10.04
C ARG A 28 -4.68 5.75 8.72
N GLY A 29 -3.61 6.44 8.29
CA GLY A 29 -2.87 6.08 7.07
C GLY A 29 -2.29 4.66 7.11
N TYR A 30 -1.77 4.25 8.28
CA TYR A 30 -1.26 2.89 8.47
C TYR A 30 -2.34 1.81 8.40
N GLN A 31 -3.52 2.07 8.98
CA GLN A 31 -4.65 1.12 8.90
C GLN A 31 -5.16 0.93 7.47
N PHE A 32 -5.26 2.00 6.68
CA PHE A 32 -5.59 1.88 5.25
C PHE A 32 -4.54 1.07 4.49
N PHE A 33 -3.26 1.29 4.78
CA PHE A 33 -2.16 0.51 4.20
C PHE A 33 -2.24 -0.99 4.53
N VAL A 34 -2.51 -1.34 5.79
CA VAL A 34 -2.65 -2.75 6.20
C VAL A 34 -3.82 -3.39 5.47
N LYS A 35 -4.97 -2.71 5.43
CA LYS A 35 -6.18 -3.19 4.77
C LYS A 35 -5.97 -3.41 3.26
N ASP A 36 -5.34 -2.46 2.57
CA ASP A 36 -5.04 -2.59 1.14
C ASP A 36 -4.09 -3.76 0.87
N ARG A 37 -3.06 -3.92 1.70
CA ARG A 37 -2.12 -5.03 1.59
C ARG A 37 -2.81 -6.39 1.79
N GLU A 38 -3.69 -6.49 2.79
CA GLU A 38 -4.47 -7.70 3.05
C GLU A 38 -5.43 -8.02 1.91
N ASP A 39 -6.09 -7.01 1.34
CA ASP A 39 -7.00 -7.19 0.21
C ASP A 39 -6.24 -7.66 -1.05
N ALA A 40 -5.06 -7.10 -1.34
CA ALA A 40 -4.19 -7.60 -2.41
C ALA A 40 -3.74 -9.05 -2.19
N MET A 41 -3.35 -9.42 -0.95
CA MET A 41 -3.02 -10.80 -0.60
C MET A 41 -4.22 -11.73 -0.81
N ALA A 42 -5.40 -11.33 -0.37
CA ALA A 42 -6.61 -12.13 -0.53
C ALA A 42 -6.94 -12.38 -2.01
N ARG A 43 -6.77 -11.37 -2.87
CA ARG A 43 -6.98 -11.49 -4.33
C ARG A 43 -5.96 -12.44 -4.98
N LEU A 44 -4.68 -12.30 -4.64
CA LEU A 44 -3.62 -13.19 -5.12
C LEU A 44 -3.85 -14.65 -4.70
N LYS A 45 -4.18 -14.85 -3.42
CA LYS A 45 -4.49 -16.17 -2.87
C LYS A 45 -5.73 -16.77 -3.53
N LYS A 46 -6.77 -15.98 -3.78
CA LYS A 46 -7.99 -16.46 -4.45
C LYS A 46 -7.74 -16.88 -5.89
N ARG A 47 -6.90 -16.14 -6.64
CA ARG A 47 -6.71 -16.36 -8.08
C ARG A 47 -5.64 -17.39 -8.40
N PHE A 48 -4.53 -17.37 -7.66
CA PHE A 48 -3.35 -18.18 -7.96
C PHE A 48 -2.89 -19.05 -6.77
N ASN A 49 -3.51 -18.90 -5.59
CA ASN A 49 -3.08 -19.55 -4.34
C ASN A 49 -1.65 -19.20 -3.91
N VAL A 50 -1.26 -17.93 -4.09
CA VAL A 50 0.10 -17.43 -3.86
C VAL A 50 0.08 -16.30 -2.82
N MET A 51 1.09 -16.21 -1.95
CA MET A 51 1.24 -15.07 -1.02
C MET A 51 2.31 -14.06 -1.47
N LEU A 52 2.19 -12.82 -0.98
CA LEU A 52 3.25 -11.82 -1.16
C LEU A 52 4.48 -12.18 -0.32
N ASN A 53 5.65 -11.77 -0.79
CA ASN A 53 6.98 -12.05 -0.25
C ASN A 53 7.45 -13.51 -0.35
N GLU A 54 6.67 -14.39 -0.95
CA GLU A 54 7.08 -15.76 -1.24
C GLU A 54 7.83 -15.86 -2.57
N PRO A 55 8.72 -16.85 -2.73
CA PRO A 55 9.30 -17.19 -4.02
C PRO A 55 8.24 -17.82 -4.92
N VAL A 56 8.07 -17.25 -6.10
CA VAL A 56 7.07 -17.65 -7.08
C VAL A 56 7.72 -17.76 -8.44
N ARG A 57 7.14 -18.60 -9.30
CA ARG A 57 7.41 -18.60 -10.73
C ARG A 57 6.12 -18.20 -11.45
N LEU A 58 6.23 -17.18 -12.30
CA LEU A 58 5.10 -16.63 -13.04
C LEU A 58 5.47 -16.36 -14.49
N LYS A 59 4.46 -16.40 -15.35
CA LYS A 59 4.54 -15.99 -16.75
C LYS A 59 3.57 -14.85 -17.00
N LEU A 60 4.05 -13.86 -17.75
CA LEU A 60 3.24 -12.71 -18.15
C LEU A 60 2.79 -12.87 -19.61
N PHE A 61 1.58 -12.41 -19.92
CA PHE A 61 1.07 -12.39 -21.29
C PHE A 61 2.01 -11.56 -22.20
N GLY A 62 2.40 -12.15 -23.33
CA GLY A 62 3.27 -11.50 -24.31
C GLY A 62 4.76 -11.53 -23.97
N TRP A 63 5.16 -12.18 -22.87
CA TRP A 63 6.57 -12.42 -22.55
C TRP A 63 6.93 -13.89 -22.82
N ASP A 64 8.02 -14.09 -23.56
CA ASP A 64 8.50 -15.44 -23.91
C ASP A 64 9.21 -16.14 -22.73
N GLN A 65 9.68 -15.34 -21.77
CA GLN A 65 10.39 -15.81 -20.58
C GLN A 65 9.48 -15.96 -19.36
N GLU A 66 9.83 -16.91 -18.50
CA GLU A 66 9.25 -17.04 -17.17
C GLU A 66 10.09 -16.29 -16.15
N PHE A 67 9.42 -15.74 -15.14
CA PHE A 67 10.03 -14.99 -14.06
C PHE A 67 9.97 -15.78 -12.78
N THR A 68 11.12 -15.95 -12.12
CA THR A 68 11.21 -16.61 -10.82
C THR A 68 11.80 -15.65 -9.80
N GLY A 69 11.16 -15.51 -8.64
CA GLY A 69 11.63 -14.62 -7.59
C GLY A 69 10.56 -14.27 -6.57
N LYS A 70 10.88 -13.33 -5.68
CA LYS A 70 9.92 -12.91 -4.62
C LYS A 70 8.90 -11.93 -5.15
N LEU A 71 7.61 -12.30 -5.07
CA LEU A 71 6.51 -11.43 -5.45
C LEU A 71 6.31 -10.33 -4.41
N LYS A 72 6.31 -9.07 -4.83
CA LYS A 72 6.07 -7.92 -3.94
C LYS A 72 5.05 -6.98 -4.57
N LEU A 73 4.43 -6.14 -3.75
CA LEU A 73 3.69 -4.99 -4.25
C LEU A 73 4.67 -3.96 -4.83
N ASN A 74 4.28 -3.36 -5.95
CA ASN A 74 5.04 -2.31 -6.62
C ASN A 74 4.75 -0.92 -6.02
N THR A 75 3.51 -0.68 -5.57
CA THR A 75 3.13 0.54 -4.84
C THR A 75 2.43 0.20 -3.52
N LEU A 76 2.52 1.12 -2.58
CA LEU A 76 1.91 1.04 -1.25
C LEU A 76 0.44 1.47 -1.25
N LEU A 77 0.00 2.18 -2.29
CA LEU A 77 -1.36 2.68 -2.46
C LEU A 77 -2.01 1.92 -3.60
N ILE A 78 -3.00 1.10 -3.30
CA ILE A 78 -3.80 0.42 -4.33
C ILE A 78 -4.91 1.38 -4.71
N PRO A 79 -4.97 1.88 -5.96
CA PRO A 79 -6.03 2.79 -6.33
C PRO A 79 -7.38 2.07 -6.17
N GLU A 80 -8.26 2.62 -5.32
CA GLU A 80 -9.59 2.07 -4.98
C GLU A 80 -10.47 1.80 -6.22
N SER A 81 -10.10 2.39 -7.36
CA SER A 81 -10.91 2.42 -8.58
C SER A 81 -10.84 1.17 -9.46
N LYS A 82 -9.95 0.19 -9.22
CA LYS A 82 -9.88 -1.01 -10.08
C LYS A 82 -9.55 -2.29 -9.32
N LYS A 83 -10.55 -3.17 -9.21
CA LYS A 83 -10.50 -4.46 -8.49
C LYS A 83 -9.43 -5.46 -8.95
N ASP A 84 -8.84 -5.27 -10.12
CA ASP A 84 -7.81 -6.18 -10.66
C ASP A 84 -6.49 -5.47 -11.01
N ASP A 85 -6.40 -4.17 -10.73
CA ASP A 85 -5.21 -3.35 -10.98
C ASP A 85 -4.38 -3.42 -9.70
N VAL A 86 -3.86 -4.62 -9.42
CA VAL A 86 -2.95 -4.85 -8.29
C VAL A 86 -1.54 -4.78 -8.85
N PRO A 87 -0.83 -3.67 -8.63
CA PRO A 87 0.50 -3.46 -9.17
C PRO A 87 1.52 -4.29 -8.40
N LEU A 88 2.08 -5.26 -9.08
CA LEU A 88 3.02 -6.25 -8.58
C LEU A 88 4.41 -6.02 -9.16
N ARG A 89 5.40 -6.55 -8.47
CA ARG A 89 6.77 -6.60 -8.96
C ARG A 89 7.46 -7.88 -8.56
N LEU A 90 8.33 -8.34 -9.44
CA LEU A 90 9.24 -9.45 -9.21
C LEU A 90 10.64 -8.99 -9.64
N GLY A 91 11.50 -8.75 -8.64
CA GLY A 91 12.80 -8.12 -8.87
C GLY A 91 12.66 -6.70 -9.45
N ARG A 92 13.10 -6.51 -10.69
CA ARG A 92 13.01 -5.24 -11.44
C ARG A 92 11.78 -5.14 -12.35
N VAL A 93 11.05 -6.24 -12.51
CA VAL A 93 9.90 -6.34 -13.42
C VAL A 93 8.67 -5.86 -12.68
N LYS A 94 7.91 -4.96 -13.29
CA LYS A 94 6.67 -4.40 -12.77
C LYS A 94 5.54 -4.82 -13.71
N PHE A 95 4.43 -5.28 -13.16
CA PHE A 95 3.29 -5.80 -13.92
C PHE A 95 2.03 -5.75 -13.06
N ASP A 96 0.87 -5.85 -13.67
CA ASP A 96 -0.39 -5.93 -12.95
C ASP A 96 -0.89 -7.37 -12.86
N LEU A 97 -1.75 -7.63 -11.89
CA LEU A 97 -2.36 -8.96 -11.69
C LEU A 97 -3.13 -9.46 -12.93
N ARG A 98 -3.56 -8.57 -13.82
CA ARG A 98 -4.20 -8.92 -15.11
C ARG A 98 -3.21 -9.49 -16.13
N ASP A 99 -1.96 -9.10 -16.06
CA ASP A 99 -0.92 -9.49 -17.03
C ASP A 99 -0.39 -10.91 -16.76
N ILE A 100 -0.75 -11.50 -15.62
CA ILE A 100 -0.31 -12.85 -15.23
C ILE A 100 -1.11 -13.89 -16.02
N GLU A 101 -0.39 -14.67 -16.84
CA GLU A 101 -0.91 -15.84 -17.54
C GLU A 101 -1.05 -17.03 -16.56
N TYR A 102 0.02 -17.35 -15.84
CA TYR A 102 0.00 -18.30 -14.73
C TYR A 102 1.03 -17.93 -13.67
N CYS A 103 0.80 -18.38 -12.44
CA CYS A 103 1.68 -18.16 -11.30
C CYS A 103 1.59 -19.36 -10.34
N PHE A 104 2.72 -19.81 -9.82
CA PHE A 104 2.80 -20.88 -8.82
C PHE A 104 3.91 -20.59 -7.80
N CYS A 105 3.68 -20.97 -6.54
CA CYS A 105 4.72 -20.97 -5.52
C CYS A 105 5.80 -21.98 -5.90
N THR A 106 7.06 -21.60 -5.74
CA THR A 106 8.19 -22.52 -5.82
C THR A 106 8.61 -22.87 -4.40
N GLU A 107 8.60 -24.16 -4.07
CA GLU A 107 9.10 -24.69 -2.79
C GLU A 107 10.58 -24.38 -2.56
#